data_AF-A0A4Y2RPP4-F1
#
_entry.id   AF-A0A4Y2RPP4-F1
#
_cell.length_a   1.000
_cell.length_b   1.000
_cell.length_c   1.000
_cell.angle_alpha   90.00
_cell.angle_beta   90.00
_cell.angle_gamma   90.00
#
_symmetry.space_group_name_H-M   'P 1'
#
loop_
_entity.id
_entity.type
_entity.pdbx_description
1 polymer ?
#
loop_
_entity_poly.entity_id
_entity_poly.type
_entity_poly.pdbx_seq_one_letter_code
_entity_poly.pdbx_strand_id
1 'polypeptide(L)'
;MPKTSQLSNEEVSKILHLELLGKTVKKISKLLNRSKSMIYRVLTRKTPYEPKPRSGRPRVTDIRSDRRIQRMASESGYMINSKMARRLPLSKLHISKGLQWARNHMPYGDKWMAVLFSDEKKWNLDGPDGNIKYWHHLRKEPRSFFSRQSGGGSVMVWVAFG
;
A
#
# COMPACT_ATOMS: atom_id res chain seq x y z
N MET A 1 -7.80 -13.83 8.25
CA MET A 1 -6.56 -13.31 8.88
C MET A 1 -6.05 -14.31 9.91
N PRO A 2 -4.72 -14.39 10.18
CA PRO A 2 -4.22 -15.19 11.30
C PRO A 2 -4.85 -14.68 12.60
N LYS A 3 -5.33 -15.59 13.45
CA LYS A 3 -5.97 -15.23 14.73
C LYS A 3 -5.00 -14.65 15.76
N THR A 4 -3.69 -14.84 15.58
CA THR A 4 -2.63 -14.36 16.47
C THR A 4 -1.42 -13.90 15.66
N SER A 5 -0.68 -12.92 16.20
CA SER A 5 0.61 -12.49 15.64
C SER A 5 1.62 -13.64 15.61
N GLN A 6 2.51 -13.65 14.62
CA GLN A 6 3.62 -14.60 14.59
C GLN A 6 4.55 -14.36 15.80
N LEU A 7 5.20 -15.43 16.26
CA LEU A 7 6.22 -15.34 17.31
C LEU A 7 7.47 -14.69 16.72
N SER A 8 8.00 -13.69 17.42
CA SER A 8 9.32 -13.14 17.14
C SER A 8 10.43 -14.11 17.57
N ASN A 9 11.62 -13.99 16.97
CA ASN A 9 12.78 -14.79 17.35
C ASN A 9 13.14 -14.62 18.84
N GLU A 10 12.97 -13.42 19.39
CA GLU A 10 13.18 -13.15 20.81
C GLU A 10 12.18 -13.90 21.70
N GLU A 11 10.89 -13.94 21.32
CA GLU A 11 9.89 -14.69 22.06
C GLU A 11 10.16 -16.19 22.01
N VAL A 12 10.64 -16.71 20.87
CA VAL A 12 11.06 -18.11 20.73
C VAL A 12 12.21 -18.43 21.70
N SER A 13 13.24 -17.58 21.75
CA SER A 13 14.36 -17.75 22.70
C SER A 13 13.90 -17.68 24.16
N LYS A 14 12.97 -16.78 24.50
CA LYS A 14 12.39 -16.70 25.85
C LYS A 14 11.64 -17.98 26.23
N ILE A 15 10.90 -18.59 25.30
CA ILE A 15 10.20 -19.86 25.52
C ILE A 15 11.21 -20.99 25.83
N LEU A 16 12.26 -21.11 25.01
CA LEU A 16 13.29 -22.14 25.19
C LEU A 16 14.05 -21.98 26.51
N HIS A 17 14.38 -20.75 26.90
CA HIS A 17 15.04 -20.47 28.17
C HIS A 17 14.15 -20.81 29.38
N LEU A 18 12.86 -20.49 29.32
CA LEU A 18 11.92 -20.81 30.41
C LEU A 18 11.71 -22.32 30.57
N GLU A 19 11.75 -23.08 29.48
CA GLU A 19 11.75 -24.55 29.52
C GLU A 19 13.00 -25.09 30.21
N LEU A 20 14.18 -24.52 29.88
CA LEU A 20 15.46 -24.90 30.49
C LEU A 20 15.47 -24.66 32.02
N LEU A 21 14.78 -23.61 32.48
CA LEU A 21 14.56 -23.31 33.89
C LEU A 21 13.48 -24.19 34.56
N GLY A 22 12.97 -25.22 33.87
CA GLY A 22 11.97 -26.15 34.38
C GLY A 22 10.58 -25.56 34.58
N LYS A 23 10.24 -24.42 33.93
CA LYS A 23 8.90 -23.84 34.03
C LYS A 23 7.91 -24.66 33.21
N THR A 24 6.74 -24.96 33.78
CA THR A 24 5.69 -25.66 33.04
C THR A 24 5.09 -24.80 31.92
N VAL A 25 4.62 -25.43 30.84
CA VAL A 25 3.95 -24.76 29.71
C VAL A 25 2.79 -23.86 30.15
N LYS A 26 2.05 -24.24 31.21
CA LYS A 26 0.98 -23.40 31.79
C LYS A 26 1.52 -22.08 32.35
N LYS A 27 2.71 -22.11 32.98
CA LYS A 27 3.37 -20.92 33.54
C LYS A 27 3.97 -20.05 32.45
N ILE A 28 4.61 -20.67 31.44
CA ILE A 28 5.13 -19.98 30.25
C ILE A 28 4.01 -19.26 29.49
N SER A 29 2.86 -19.93 29.31
CA SER A 29 1.68 -19.36 28.65
C SER A 29 1.17 -18.11 29.34
N LYS A 30 1.11 -18.10 30.67
CA LYS A 30 0.71 -16.93 31.46
C LYS A 30 1.74 -15.80 31.40
N LEU A 31 3.04 -16.11 31.48
CA LEU A 31 4.12 -15.11 31.48
C LEU A 31 4.23 -14.37 30.15
N LEU A 32 4.11 -15.08 29.03
CA LEU A 32 4.26 -14.50 27.69
C LEU A 32 2.92 -14.11 27.06
N ASN A 33 1.81 -14.34 27.75
CA ASN A 33 0.45 -14.16 27.22
C ASN A 33 0.25 -14.84 25.85
N ARG A 34 0.76 -16.08 25.70
CA ARG A 34 0.69 -16.85 24.45
C ARG A 34 -0.06 -18.16 24.64
N SER A 35 -0.65 -18.67 23.55
CA SER A 35 -1.39 -19.94 23.60
C SER A 35 -0.47 -21.11 23.90
N LYS A 36 -0.96 -22.06 24.72
CA LYS A 36 -0.24 -23.30 25.03
C LYS A 36 0.13 -24.08 23.76
N SER A 37 -0.78 -24.11 22.77
CA SER A 37 -0.53 -24.78 21.48
C SER A 37 0.65 -24.19 20.73
N MET A 38 0.83 -22.87 20.79
CA MET A 38 1.97 -22.21 20.16
C MET A 38 3.28 -22.56 20.88
N ILE A 39 3.26 -22.59 22.21
CA ILE A 39 4.41 -22.98 23.02
C ILE A 39 4.81 -24.43 22.75
N TYR A 40 3.85 -25.36 22.75
CA TYR A 40 4.11 -26.76 22.40
C TYR A 40 4.73 -26.89 21.01
N ARG A 41 4.28 -26.12 20.02
CA ARG A 41 4.83 -26.11 18.65
C ARG A 41 6.30 -25.66 18.60
N VAL A 42 6.72 -24.76 19.49
CA VAL A 42 8.13 -24.33 19.61
C VAL A 42 8.95 -25.43 20.28
N LEU A 43 8.50 -25.93 21.42
CA LEU A 43 9.22 -26.94 22.22
C LEU A 43 9.40 -28.28 21.48
N THR A 44 8.42 -28.67 20.67
CA THR A 44 8.48 -29.92 19.88
C THR A 44 9.48 -29.87 18.73
N ARG A 45 9.76 -28.69 18.17
CA ARG A 45 10.64 -28.55 16.99
C ARG A 45 12.11 -28.39 17.35
N LYS A 46 12.43 -27.90 18.55
CA LYS A 46 13.80 -27.70 19.09
C LYS A 46 14.80 -26.95 18.18
N THR A 47 14.32 -26.23 17.16
CA THR A 47 15.15 -25.50 16.19
C THR A 47 14.64 -24.07 16.02
N PRO A 48 15.51 -23.12 15.58
CA PRO A 48 15.10 -21.75 15.30
C PRO A 48 13.89 -21.72 14.37
N TYR A 49 12.85 -20.96 14.75
CA TYR A 49 11.63 -20.87 13.96
C TYR A 49 11.87 -19.99 12.74
N GLU A 50 12.18 -20.61 11.61
CA GLU A 50 12.10 -19.93 10.31
C GLU A 50 10.70 -20.11 9.72
N PRO A 51 9.87 -19.06 9.68
CA PRO A 51 8.57 -19.16 9.04
C PRO A 51 8.76 -19.40 7.54
N LYS A 52 8.31 -20.57 7.07
CA LYS A 52 8.26 -20.84 5.62
C LYS A 52 7.43 -19.75 4.93
N PRO A 53 7.88 -19.26 3.75
CA PRO A 53 7.07 -18.35 2.97
C PRO A 53 5.74 -19.01 2.66
N ARG A 54 4.65 -18.25 2.79
CA ARG A 54 3.33 -18.75 2.44
C ARG A 54 3.31 -19.02 0.94
N SER A 55 2.76 -20.16 0.52
CA SER A 55 2.39 -20.37 -0.87
C SER A 55 1.43 -19.23 -1.25
N GLY A 56 1.93 -18.30 -2.05
CA GLY A 56 1.15 -17.16 -2.53
C GLY A 56 0.00 -17.64 -3.41
N ARG A 57 -0.76 -16.69 -3.95
CA ARG A 57 -1.76 -17.00 -4.97
C ARG A 57 -1.06 -17.71 -6.15
N PRO A 58 -1.57 -18.86 -6.62
CA PRO A 58 -1.03 -19.52 -7.80
C PRO A 58 -0.96 -18.56 -8.98
N ARG A 59 0.11 -18.67 -9.79
CA ARG A 59 0.22 -17.88 -11.02
C ARG A 59 -0.88 -18.34 -11.98
N VAL A 60 -1.56 -17.37 -12.60
CA VAL A 60 -2.58 -17.64 -13.62
C VAL A 60 -1.91 -18.01 -14.96
N THR A 61 -0.69 -17.53 -15.20
CA THR A 61 0.06 -17.76 -16.43
C THR A 61 1.24 -18.70 -16.23
N ASP A 62 1.57 -19.45 -17.27
CA ASP A 62 2.78 -20.26 -17.37
C ASP A 62 3.91 -19.51 -18.10
N ILE A 63 5.12 -20.05 -18.01
CA ILE A 63 6.33 -19.43 -18.58
C ILE A 63 6.22 -19.24 -20.10
N ARG A 64 5.57 -20.15 -20.83
CA ARG A 64 5.42 -20.02 -22.29
C ARG A 64 4.40 -18.94 -22.65
N SER A 65 3.27 -18.88 -21.92
CA SER A 65 2.29 -17.81 -22.12
C SER A 65 2.88 -16.43 -21.82
N ASP A 66 3.66 -16.31 -20.74
CA ASP A 66 4.35 -15.04 -20.41
C ASP A 66 5.25 -14.57 -21.58
N ARG A 67 6.06 -15.47 -22.16
CA ARG A 67 6.90 -15.16 -23.32
C ARG A 67 6.07 -14.77 -24.56
N ARG A 68 4.97 -15.48 -24.82
CA ARG A 68 4.08 -15.17 -25.95
C ARG A 68 3.45 -13.79 -25.80
N ILE A 69 2.99 -13.44 -24.60
CA ILE A 69 2.41 -12.13 -24.29
C ILE A 69 3.45 -11.02 -24.48
N GLN A 70 4.67 -11.21 -23.97
CA GLN A 70 5.77 -10.25 -24.16
C GLN A 70 6.07 -10.04 -25.65
N ARG A 71 6.18 -11.13 -26.41
CA ARG A 71 6.44 -11.08 -27.86
C ARG A 71 5.34 -10.33 -28.61
N MET A 72 4.07 -10.68 -28.37
CA MET A 72 2.94 -9.98 -28.99
C MET A 72 2.90 -8.50 -28.62
N ALA A 73 3.22 -8.14 -27.37
CA ALA A 73 3.28 -6.75 -26.93
C ALA A 73 4.38 -5.98 -27.66
N SER A 74 5.58 -6.57 -27.80
CA SER A 74 6.74 -5.94 -28.46
C SER A 74 6.60 -5.88 -29.98
N GLU A 75 6.07 -6.92 -30.62
CA GLU A 75 5.95 -7.00 -32.09
C GLU A 75 4.77 -6.19 -32.64
N SER A 76 3.75 -5.90 -31.82
CA SER A 76 2.52 -5.29 -32.33
C SER A 76 2.71 -3.86 -32.84
N GLY A 77 3.73 -3.10 -32.40
CA GLY A 77 3.90 -1.68 -32.74
C GLY A 77 2.75 -0.75 -32.29
N TYR A 78 1.63 -1.31 -31.82
CA TYR A 78 0.44 -0.60 -31.35
C TYR A 78 0.40 -0.45 -29.83
N MET A 79 1.39 -0.95 -29.10
CA MET A 79 1.48 -0.84 -27.65
C MET A 79 2.58 0.13 -27.23
N ILE A 80 2.20 1.21 -26.55
CA ILE A 80 3.14 2.20 -26.02
C ILE A 80 3.02 2.32 -24.50
N ASN A 81 4.12 2.65 -23.84
CA ASN A 81 4.09 3.00 -22.43
C ASN A 81 3.60 4.44 -22.28
N SER A 82 2.37 4.61 -21.77
CA SER A 82 1.72 5.91 -21.67
C SER A 82 1.50 6.32 -20.22
N LYS A 83 1.69 7.62 -19.95
CA LYS A 83 1.27 8.22 -18.68
C LYS A 83 -0.24 8.44 -18.70
N MET A 84 -0.92 8.00 -17.65
CA MET A 84 -2.36 8.17 -17.53
C MET A 84 -2.72 9.63 -17.19
N ALA A 85 -3.69 10.20 -17.90
CA ALA A 85 -4.18 11.55 -17.61
C ALA A 85 -5.09 11.53 -16.38
N ARG A 86 -4.85 12.44 -15.43
CA ARG A 86 -5.64 12.64 -14.19
C ARG A 86 -6.46 13.93 -14.21
N ARG A 87 -7.00 14.32 -15.36
CA ARG A 87 -7.76 15.56 -15.44
C ARG A 87 -9.22 15.32 -15.07
N LEU A 88 -9.71 16.02 -14.05
CA LEU A 88 -11.13 16.38 -14.03
C LEU A 88 -11.40 17.23 -15.26
N PRO A 89 -12.49 16.96 -16.00
CA PRO A 89 -12.97 17.96 -16.93
C PRO A 89 -13.38 19.20 -16.11
N LEU A 90 -12.56 20.27 -16.19
CA LEU A 90 -12.93 21.57 -15.62
C LEU A 90 -14.07 22.14 -16.47
N SER A 91 -15.18 22.48 -15.82
CA SER A 91 -16.26 23.19 -16.49
C SER A 91 -15.85 24.63 -16.80
N LYS A 92 -16.48 25.25 -17.80
CA LYS A 92 -16.29 26.68 -18.08
C LYS A 92 -16.55 27.55 -16.85
N LEU A 93 -17.49 27.15 -16.00
CA LEU A 93 -17.81 27.83 -14.74
C LEU A 93 -16.68 27.72 -13.70
N HIS A 94 -16.01 26.57 -13.60
CA HIS A 94 -14.86 26.44 -12.70
C HIS A 94 -13.71 27.34 -13.14
N ILE A 95 -13.47 27.41 -14.46
CA ILE A 95 -12.43 28.28 -15.04
C ILE A 95 -12.75 29.76 -14.77
N SER A 96 -13.99 30.19 -15.00
CA SER A 96 -14.37 31.59 -14.77
C SER A 96 -14.27 31.99 -13.30
N LYS A 97 -14.75 31.14 -12.37
CA LYS A 97 -14.63 31.37 -10.93
C LYS A 97 -13.17 31.42 -10.48
N GLY A 98 -12.33 30.49 -10.96
CA GLY A 98 -10.89 30.47 -10.66
C GLY A 98 -10.18 31.74 -11.13
N LEU A 99 -10.47 32.19 -12.35
CA LEU A 99 -9.93 33.44 -12.89
C LEU A 99 -10.38 34.66 -12.09
N GLN A 100 -11.66 34.73 -11.70
CA GLN A 100 -12.18 35.84 -10.91
C GLN A 100 -11.55 35.86 -9.51
N TRP A 101 -11.44 34.70 -8.87
CA TRP A 101 -10.76 34.58 -7.58
C TRP A 101 -9.31 35.04 -7.66
N ALA A 102 -8.55 34.58 -8.67
CA ALA A 102 -7.16 34.96 -8.87
C ALA A 102 -7.00 36.47 -9.10
N ARG A 103 -7.87 37.09 -9.91
CA ARG A 103 -7.86 38.55 -10.13
C ARG A 103 -8.10 39.31 -8.83
N ASN A 104 -9.05 38.87 -8.00
CA ASN A 104 -9.37 39.53 -6.74
C ASN A 104 -8.25 39.41 -5.70
N HIS A 105 -7.46 38.33 -5.74
CA HIS A 105 -6.39 38.04 -4.77
C HIS A 105 -4.98 38.36 -5.31
N MET A 106 -4.85 38.78 -6.56
CA MET A 106 -3.57 39.25 -7.12
C MET A 106 -2.95 40.43 -6.33
N PRO A 107 -3.72 41.44 -5.85
CA PRO A 107 -3.16 42.55 -5.08
C PRO A 107 -3.07 42.29 -3.56
N TYR A 108 -3.20 41.04 -3.09
CA TYR A 108 -3.23 40.75 -1.65
C TYR A 108 -1.89 41.04 -0.93
N GLY A 109 -0.75 40.90 -1.62
CA GLY A 109 0.57 41.24 -1.08
C GLY A 109 0.82 40.63 0.32
N ASP A 110 1.22 41.46 1.27
CA ASP A 110 1.58 41.05 2.63
C ASP A 110 0.42 40.43 3.43
N LYS A 111 -0.84 40.61 2.98
CA LYS A 111 -2.00 39.97 3.61
C LYS A 111 -1.92 38.44 3.52
N TRP A 112 -1.17 37.88 2.57
CA TRP A 112 -0.92 36.45 2.49
C TRP A 112 -0.22 35.89 3.74
N MET A 113 0.58 36.70 4.44
CA MET A 113 1.28 36.27 5.67
C MET A 113 0.34 36.01 6.85
N ALA A 114 -0.90 36.51 6.79
CA ALA A 114 -1.92 36.25 7.81
C ALA A 114 -2.83 35.07 7.42
N VAL A 115 -2.63 34.45 6.26
CA VAL A 115 -3.49 33.37 5.76
C VAL A 115 -2.95 32.03 6.22
N LEU A 116 -3.73 31.34 7.06
CA LEU A 116 -3.50 29.93 7.37
C LEU A 116 -4.19 29.06 6.32
N PHE A 117 -3.41 28.35 5.51
CA PHE A 117 -3.90 27.34 4.59
C PHE A 117 -4.12 26.02 5.32
N SER A 118 -5.16 25.29 4.96
CA SER A 118 -5.40 23.94 5.46
C SER A 118 -5.88 23.03 4.34
N ASP A 119 -5.44 21.77 4.35
CA ASP A 119 -5.91 20.77 3.40
C ASP A 119 -5.91 19.36 4.01
N GLU A 120 -6.68 18.47 3.39
CA GLU A 120 -6.73 17.05 3.70
C GLU A 120 -6.14 16.23 2.56
N LYS A 121 -5.10 15.45 2.88
CA LYS A 121 -4.52 14.51 1.92
C LYS A 121 -4.62 13.08 2.40
N LYS A 122 -5.30 12.26 1.60
CA LYS A 122 -5.23 10.80 1.70
C LYS A 122 -3.96 10.27 1.03
N TRP A 123 -3.21 9.43 1.73
CA TRP A 123 -2.03 8.70 1.27
C TRP A 123 -2.33 7.21 1.27
N ASN A 124 -2.24 6.57 0.10
CA ASN A 124 -2.46 5.13 -0.01
C ASN A 124 -1.18 4.36 0.37
N LEU A 125 -1.35 3.25 1.11
CA LEU A 125 -0.23 2.43 1.61
C LEU A 125 0.26 1.38 0.59
N ASP A 126 -0.49 1.17 -0.49
CA ASP A 126 -0.27 0.12 -1.49
C ASP A 126 0.41 0.60 -2.78
N GLY A 127 0.73 1.90 -2.89
CA GLY A 127 1.52 2.42 -4.01
C GLY A 127 1.38 3.94 -4.22
N PRO A 128 2.25 4.52 -5.06
CA PRO A 128 2.29 5.97 -5.28
C PRO A 128 1.04 6.47 -6.00
N ASP A 129 0.41 7.49 -5.41
CA ASP A 129 -0.75 8.16 -5.99
C ASP A 129 -0.38 8.98 -7.22
N GLY A 130 -0.51 8.34 -8.38
CA GLY A 130 -0.75 9.04 -9.62
C GLY A 130 0.46 9.27 -10.54
N ASN A 131 1.51 8.47 -10.41
CA ASN A 131 2.42 8.19 -11.51
C ASN A 131 2.08 6.83 -12.15
N ILE A 132 0.83 6.69 -12.59
CA ILE A 132 0.34 5.46 -13.22
C ILE A 132 0.77 5.50 -14.69
N LYS A 133 1.87 4.80 -14.99
CA LYS A 133 2.19 4.40 -16.35
C LYS A 133 1.46 3.10 -16.67
N TYR A 134 0.92 2.99 -17.88
CA TYR A 134 0.28 1.76 -18.33
C TYR A 134 0.61 1.51 -19.80
N TRP A 135 0.52 0.26 -20.21
CA TRP A 135 0.61 -0.11 -21.61
C TRP A 135 -0.70 0.24 -22.30
N HIS A 136 -0.64 1.21 -23.23
CA HIS A 136 -1.77 1.71 -23.98
C HIS A 136 -1.75 1.16 -25.39
N HIS A 137 -2.88 0.60 -25.81
CA HIS A 137 -3.07 0.14 -27.18
C HIS A 137 -3.60 1.31 -28.03
N LEU A 138 -2.85 1.74 -29.05
CA LEU A 138 -3.12 2.95 -29.85
C LEU A 138 -4.51 2.99 -30.51
N ARG A 139 -5.11 1.83 -30.81
CA ARG A 139 -6.47 1.72 -31.38
C ARG A 139 -7.61 1.88 -30.36
N LYS A 140 -7.31 2.02 -29.08
CA LYS A 140 -8.32 2.17 -28.01
C LYS A 140 -8.23 3.57 -27.43
N GLU A 141 -9.32 4.08 -26.88
CA GLU A 141 -9.28 5.37 -26.21
C GLU A 141 -8.35 5.36 -24.98
N PRO A 142 -7.61 6.45 -24.71
CA PRO A 142 -6.80 6.57 -23.51
C PRO A 142 -7.64 6.39 -22.25
N ARG A 143 -7.20 5.49 -21.36
CA ARG A 143 -7.85 5.34 -20.05
C ARG A 143 -7.59 6.58 -19.21
N SER A 144 -8.63 7.08 -18.58
CA SER A 144 -8.55 8.02 -17.47
C SER A 144 -9.17 7.36 -16.25
N PHE A 145 -8.46 7.38 -15.12
CA PHE A 145 -9.03 7.00 -13.83
C PHE A 145 -9.00 8.21 -12.92
N PHE A 146 -10.17 8.55 -12.38
CA PHE A 146 -10.25 9.25 -11.12
C PHE A 146 -9.75 8.30 -10.04
N SER A 147 -8.96 8.79 -9.08
CA SER A 147 -8.26 8.01 -8.05
C SER A 147 -9.01 6.75 -7.59
N ARG A 148 -8.27 5.69 -7.25
CA ARG A 148 -8.84 4.48 -6.64
C ARG A 148 -9.75 4.86 -5.47
N GLN A 149 -11.01 4.42 -5.52
CA GLN A 149 -12.00 4.74 -4.49
C GLN A 149 -11.84 3.82 -3.25
N SER A 150 -11.41 2.56 -3.46
CA SER A 150 -11.43 1.53 -2.40
C SER A 150 -10.24 0.55 -2.48
N GLY A 151 -9.84 0.02 -1.32
CA GLY A 151 -8.78 -0.99 -1.18
C GLY A 151 -7.41 -0.39 -0.84
N GLY A 152 -6.45 -1.26 -0.48
CA GLY A 152 -5.03 -0.86 -0.29
C GLY A 152 -4.65 -0.33 1.09
N GLY A 153 -5.61 0.10 1.89
CA GLY A 153 -5.34 0.79 3.15
C GLY A 153 -4.79 2.20 2.90
N SER A 154 -5.09 3.13 3.78
CA SER A 154 -4.71 4.53 3.58
C SER A 154 -4.58 5.28 4.89
N VAL A 155 -3.71 6.27 4.90
CA VAL A 155 -3.61 7.26 5.98
C VAL A 155 -4.19 8.57 5.46
N MET A 156 -5.11 9.17 6.21
CA MET A 156 -5.60 10.51 5.93
C MET A 156 -4.88 11.48 6.85
N VAL A 157 -4.29 12.52 6.28
CA VAL A 157 -3.54 13.53 7.02
C VAL A 157 -4.20 14.87 6.79
N TRP A 158 -4.50 15.57 7.88
CA TRP A 158 -4.92 16.96 7.87
C TRP A 158 -3.73 17.82 8.28
N VAL A 159 -3.44 18.88 7.51
CA VAL A 159 -2.35 19.81 7.81
C VAL A 159 -2.83 21.22 7.58
N ALA A 160 -2.44 22.12 8.48
CA ALA A 160 -2.52 23.55 8.26
C ALA A 160 -1.12 24.19 8.33
N PHE A 161 -0.86 25.17 7.49
CA PHE A 161 0.38 25.94 7.42
C PHE A 161 0.08 27.38 6.99
N GLY A 162 0.85 28.35 7.46
CA GLY A 162 0.68 29.78 7.19
C GLY A 162 2.02 30.47 7.11
#